data_AF-A0A0F9HBR6-F1
#
_entry.id   AF-A0A0F9HBR6-F1
#
_cell.length_a   1.000
_cell.length_b   1.000
_cell.length_c   1.000
_cell.angle_alpha   90.00
_cell.angle_beta   90.00
_cell.angle_gamma   90.00
#
_symmetry.space_group_name_H-M   'P 1'
#
loop_
_entity.id
_entity.type
_entity.pdbx_description
1 polymer ?
#
loop_
_entity_poly.entity_id
_entity_poly.type
_entity_poly.pdbx_seq_one_letter_code
_entity_poly.pdbx_strand_id
1 'polypeptide(L)'
;MNPTNFSRYLTDFFPIYLTTQKNVSKNTIYSYRDTFKLLLKYCQEVKGIAIERISIGSLTAELIKDFLNWLEHERKCSISTRNQRLASIHSFFRYIQGEEPAGIHHFQQVISILENDLSKQWKNQYPLFKNNQHNKLTREGIAYILDKYAKMASAKSQIVPKRLSPHVLRHSKAMHLLQAGVNLIYIRDFLGHVDLKTTELYARTDTETKRKALENAYPDIVTGQLPDWSKDKELLTWLSELK
;
A
#
# COMPACT_ATOMS: atom_id res chain seq x y z
N MET A 1 9.95 -13.61 29.43
CA MET A 1 10.27 -12.26 28.91
C MET A 1 9.03 -11.70 28.26
N ASN A 2 8.62 -10.48 28.61
CA ASN A 2 7.51 -9.84 27.92
C ASN A 2 7.97 -9.40 26.52
N PRO A 3 7.20 -9.68 25.45
CA PRO A 3 7.55 -9.23 24.11
C PRO A 3 7.63 -7.71 24.07
N THR A 4 8.61 -7.17 23.33
CA THR A 4 8.72 -5.72 23.14
C THR A 4 7.56 -5.22 22.28
N ASN A 5 7.22 -3.93 22.40
CA ASN A 5 6.22 -3.32 21.52
C ASN A 5 6.62 -3.47 20.04
N PHE A 6 7.91 -3.43 19.72
CA PHE A 6 8.42 -3.64 18.37
C PHE A 6 8.13 -5.04 17.82
N SER A 7 8.37 -6.10 18.61
CA SER A 7 8.09 -7.46 18.15
C SER A 7 6.59 -7.69 17.94
N ARG A 8 5.74 -7.11 18.80
CA ARG A 8 4.28 -7.11 18.64
C ARG A 8 3.88 -6.46 17.31
N TYR A 9 4.32 -5.24 17.04
CA TYR A 9 3.94 -4.57 15.79
C TYR A 9 4.49 -5.26 14.54
N LEU A 10 5.67 -5.87 14.58
CA LEU A 10 6.16 -6.65 13.43
C LEU A 10 5.29 -7.88 13.15
N THR A 11 4.83 -8.57 14.20
CA THR A 11 3.95 -9.73 14.08
C THR A 11 2.61 -9.36 13.44
N ASP A 12 2.10 -8.14 13.63
CA ASP A 12 0.88 -7.68 12.98
C ASP A 12 1.16 -7.06 11.59
N PHE A 13 2.28 -6.36 11.44
CA PHE A 13 2.63 -5.65 10.22
C PHE A 13 2.74 -6.57 9.00
N PHE A 14 3.42 -7.72 9.12
CA PHE A 14 3.63 -8.62 7.99
C PHE A 14 2.37 -9.38 7.54
N PRO A 15 1.65 -10.10 8.42
CA PRO A 15 0.54 -10.94 8.02
C PRO A 15 -0.81 -10.21 7.97
N ILE A 16 -0.95 -9.01 8.56
CA ILE A 16 -2.21 -8.25 8.53
C ILE A 16 -2.04 -7.02 7.64
N TYR A 17 -1.13 -6.10 8.00
CA TYR A 17 -1.03 -4.83 7.30
C TYR A 17 -0.53 -4.97 5.85
N LEU A 18 0.57 -5.71 5.61
CA LEU A 18 1.13 -5.82 4.26
C LEU A 18 0.26 -6.64 3.30
N THR A 19 -0.32 -7.73 3.77
CA THR A 19 -1.14 -8.66 3.00
C THR A 19 -2.57 -8.16 2.80
N THR A 20 -3.22 -7.74 3.88
CA THR A 20 -4.65 -7.41 3.87
C THR A 20 -4.83 -5.95 3.48
N GLN A 21 -4.20 -5.03 4.21
CA GLN A 21 -4.45 -3.59 4.01
C GLN A 21 -3.68 -3.00 2.82
N LYS A 22 -2.38 -3.31 2.67
CA LYS A 22 -1.56 -2.81 1.56
C LYS A 22 -1.68 -3.65 0.30
N ASN A 23 -2.06 -4.93 0.44
CA ASN A 23 -2.15 -5.92 -0.62
C ASN A 23 -0.90 -5.96 -1.51
N VAL A 24 0.28 -6.06 -0.89
CA VAL A 24 1.55 -6.11 -1.62
C VAL A 24 1.90 -7.54 -2.04
N SER A 25 2.71 -7.67 -3.10
CA SER A 25 3.15 -8.97 -3.60
C SER A 25 3.98 -9.74 -2.57
N LYS A 26 4.01 -11.08 -2.67
CA LYS A 26 4.87 -11.94 -1.85
C LYS A 26 6.35 -11.53 -1.90
N ASN A 27 6.84 -11.11 -3.07
CA ASN A 27 8.21 -10.63 -3.23
C ASN A 27 8.46 -9.32 -2.46
N THR A 28 7.48 -8.42 -2.44
CA THR A 28 7.54 -7.19 -1.63
C THR A 28 7.58 -7.53 -0.14
N ILE A 29 6.76 -8.48 0.31
CA ILE A 29 6.77 -8.96 1.70
C ILE A 29 8.13 -9.55 2.07
N TYR A 30 8.72 -10.39 1.22
CA TYR A 30 10.07 -10.93 1.45
C TYR A 30 11.12 -9.83 1.51
N SER A 31 11.05 -8.86 0.62
CA SER A 31 11.98 -7.73 0.63
C SER A 31 11.86 -6.87 1.89
N TYR A 32 10.64 -6.66 2.38
CA TYR A 32 10.41 -5.95 3.65
C TYR A 32 10.95 -6.78 4.82
N ARG A 33 10.67 -8.08 4.86
CA ARG A 33 11.19 -9.01 5.89
C ARG A 33 12.71 -8.98 5.94
N ASP A 34 13.36 -9.04 4.79
CA ASP A 34 14.82 -9.04 4.71
C ASP A 34 15.40 -7.68 5.12
N THR A 35 14.64 -6.60 5.02
CA THR A 35 15.00 -5.29 5.59
C THR A 35 15.02 -5.33 7.11
N PHE A 36 13.97 -5.84 7.74
CA PHE A 36 13.91 -5.92 9.20
C PHE A 36 14.90 -6.92 9.79
N LYS A 37 15.21 -8.03 9.08
CA LYS A 37 16.30 -8.92 9.47
C LYS A 37 17.66 -8.21 9.52
N LEU A 38 17.96 -7.38 8.52
CA LEU A 38 19.20 -6.61 8.51
C LEU A 38 19.21 -5.51 9.58
N LEU A 39 18.08 -4.87 9.84
CA LEU A 39 17.97 -3.89 10.92
C LEU A 39 18.23 -4.55 12.29
N LEU A 40 17.62 -5.70 12.55
CA LEU A 40 17.87 -6.48 13.77
C LEU A 40 19.35 -6.87 13.90
N LYS A 41 19.95 -7.37 12.81
CA LYS A 41 21.37 -7.73 12.75
C LYS A 41 22.26 -6.51 13.05
N TYR A 42 21.94 -5.36 12.47
CA TYR A 42 22.65 -4.10 12.71
C TYR A 42 22.57 -3.68 14.18
N CYS A 43 21.36 -3.71 14.77
CA CYS A 43 21.17 -3.39 16.19
C CYS A 43 22.01 -4.30 17.08
N GLN A 44 22.07 -5.60 16.78
CA GLN A 44 22.81 -6.58 17.56
C GLN A 44 24.32 -6.44 17.40
N GLU A 45 24.82 -6.46 16.15
CA GLU A 45 26.26 -6.58 15.86
C GLU A 45 26.98 -5.23 15.91
N VAL A 46 26.31 -4.14 15.53
CA VAL A 46 26.94 -2.82 15.42
C VAL A 46 26.61 -1.93 16.61
N LYS A 47 25.35 -1.92 17.06
CA LYS A 47 24.93 -1.10 18.21
C LYS A 47 24.98 -1.84 19.55
N GLY A 48 25.23 -3.16 19.56
CA GLY A 48 25.29 -3.96 20.78
C GLY A 48 23.96 -4.08 21.53
N ILE A 49 22.83 -3.86 20.84
CA ILE A 49 21.48 -3.91 21.41
C ILE A 49 20.94 -5.33 21.25
N ALA A 50 20.68 -6.00 22.37
CA ALA A 50 20.05 -7.31 22.37
C ALA A 50 18.65 -7.26 21.73
N ILE A 51 18.27 -8.29 20.97
CA ILE A 51 17.04 -8.31 20.16
C ILE A 51 15.79 -8.08 21.02
N GLU A 52 15.76 -8.70 22.21
CA GLU A 52 14.70 -8.59 23.21
C GLU A 52 14.60 -7.20 23.87
N ARG A 53 15.57 -6.31 23.65
CA ARG A 53 15.55 -4.93 24.16
C ARG A 53 15.18 -3.91 23.09
N ILE A 54 15.08 -4.33 21.83
CA ILE A 54 14.69 -3.45 20.73
C ILE A 54 13.22 -3.10 20.88
N SER A 55 12.97 -1.84 21.23
CA SER A 55 11.64 -1.24 21.33
C SER A 55 11.45 -0.21 20.23
N ILE A 56 10.19 0.15 19.95
CA ILE A 56 9.88 1.20 18.97
C ILE A 56 10.55 2.53 19.32
N GLY A 57 10.59 2.91 20.60
CA GLY A 57 11.24 4.15 21.03
C GLY A 57 12.76 4.17 20.81
N SER A 58 13.40 2.99 20.73
CA SER A 58 14.83 2.89 20.42
C SER A 58 15.14 3.08 18.93
N LEU A 59 14.17 2.91 18.04
CA LEU A 59 14.33 3.03 16.59
C LEU A 59 14.24 4.48 16.12
N THR A 60 15.13 5.33 16.66
CA THR A 60 15.19 6.77 16.35
C THR A 60 15.57 7.06 14.91
N ALA A 61 15.24 8.26 14.43
CA ALA A 61 15.65 8.72 13.11
C ALA A 61 17.18 8.71 12.95
N GLU A 62 17.92 8.94 14.03
CA GLU A 62 19.39 8.81 14.06
C GLU A 62 19.83 7.36 13.87
N LEU A 63 19.28 6.41 14.63
CA LEU A 63 19.60 4.99 14.46
C LEU A 63 19.27 4.49 13.05
N ILE A 64 18.13 4.91 12.49
CA ILE A 64 17.77 4.56 11.11
C ILE A 64 18.74 5.17 10.10
N LYS A 65 19.17 6.42 10.27
CA LYS A 65 20.19 7.03 9.40
C LYS A 65 21.51 6.27 9.48
N ASP A 66 21.96 5.91 10.68
CA ASP A 66 23.19 5.15 10.86
C ASP A 66 23.10 3.76 10.23
N PHE A 67 21.94 3.10 10.34
CA PHE A 67 21.66 1.84 9.66
C PHE A 67 21.75 1.97 8.13
N LEU A 68 21.18 3.03 7.55
CA LEU A 68 21.25 3.27 6.11
C LEU A 68 22.69 3.56 5.64
N ASN A 69 23.47 4.31 6.43
CA ASN A 69 24.88 4.55 6.17
C ASN A 69 25.69 3.25 6.23
N TRP A 70 25.41 2.39 7.20
CA TRP A 70 26.04 1.07 7.30
C TRP A 70 25.72 0.18 6.10
N LEU A 71 24.47 0.20 5.60
CA LEU A 71 24.11 -0.53 4.38
C LEU A 71 24.91 -0.05 3.16
N GLU A 72 25.12 1.26 3.03
CA GLU A 72 25.84 1.85 1.90
C GLU A 72 27.35 1.63 1.99
N HIS A 73 27.96 1.94 3.14
CA HIS A 73 29.41 1.96 3.27
C HIS A 73 30.01 0.60 3.64
N GLU A 74 29.39 -0.15 4.55
CA GLU A 74 29.91 -1.44 5.00
C GLU A 74 29.40 -2.58 4.11
N ARG A 75 28.09 -2.60 3.84
CA ARG A 75 27.49 -3.66 3.00
C ARG A 75 27.55 -3.36 1.51
N LYS A 76 28.09 -2.20 1.11
CA LYS A 76 28.24 -1.77 -0.30
C LYS A 76 26.93 -1.86 -1.09
N CYS A 77 25.79 -1.67 -0.43
CA CYS A 77 24.50 -1.69 -1.12
C CYS A 77 24.38 -0.48 -2.04
N SER A 78 23.79 -0.68 -3.23
CA SER A 78 23.48 0.43 -4.12
C SER A 78 22.47 1.38 -3.47
N ILE A 79 22.48 2.64 -3.89
CA ILE A 79 21.52 3.67 -3.44
C ILE A 79 20.07 3.20 -3.65
N SER A 80 19.79 2.52 -4.77
CA SER A 80 18.47 1.96 -5.05
C SER A 80 18.04 0.94 -3.98
N THR A 81 18.92 0.00 -3.63
CA THR A 81 18.68 -0.98 -2.57
C THR A 81 18.53 -0.32 -1.20
N ARG A 82 19.36 0.68 -0.88
CA ARG A 82 19.26 1.47 0.36
C ARG A 82 17.89 2.12 0.49
N ASN A 83 17.40 2.75 -0.57
CA ASN A 83 16.11 3.45 -0.57
C ASN A 83 14.92 2.50 -0.52
N GLN A 84 15.01 1.36 -1.21
CA GLN A 84 13.98 0.33 -1.11
C GLN A 84 13.80 -0.10 0.36
N ARG A 85 14.91 -0.27 1.09
CA ARG A 85 14.90 -0.64 2.50
C ARG A 85 14.32 0.48 3.37
N LEU A 86 14.70 1.74 3.10
CA LEU A 86 14.09 2.89 3.76
C LEU A 86 12.57 2.96 3.51
N ALA A 87 12.09 2.68 2.30
CA ALA A 87 10.66 2.66 1.99
C ALA A 87 9.91 1.59 2.80
N SER A 88 10.54 0.42 3.04
CA SER A 88 9.99 -0.59 3.96
C SER A 88 9.87 -0.07 5.40
N ILE A 89 10.89 0.64 5.89
CA ILE A 89 10.89 1.24 7.23
C ILE A 89 9.81 2.33 7.34
N HIS A 90 9.71 3.22 6.35
CA HIS A 90 8.63 4.22 6.28
C HIS A 90 7.25 3.58 6.30
N SER A 91 7.05 2.49 5.55
CA SER A 91 5.77 1.79 5.53
C SER A 91 5.39 1.25 6.90
N PHE A 92 6.37 0.79 7.68
CA PHE A 92 6.17 0.30 9.05
C PHE A 92 5.86 1.43 10.03
N PHE A 93 6.61 2.54 10.00
CA PHE A 93 6.32 3.67 10.89
C PHE A 93 4.99 4.35 10.58
N ARG A 94 4.55 4.39 9.31
CA ARG A 94 3.19 4.85 8.95
C ARG A 94 2.10 3.93 9.49
N TYR A 95 2.36 2.62 9.57
CA TYR A 95 1.45 1.67 10.20
C TYR A 95 1.33 1.96 11.70
N ILE A 96 2.47 2.07 12.41
CA ILE A 96 2.47 2.27 13.86
C ILE A 96 1.85 3.61 14.28
N GLN A 97 1.91 4.64 13.44
CA GLN A 97 1.25 5.92 13.73
C GLN A 97 -0.26 5.79 14.01
N GLY A 98 -0.94 4.80 13.39
CA GLY A 98 -2.35 4.51 13.67
C GLY A 98 -2.57 3.70 14.94
N GLU A 99 -1.55 2.96 15.39
CA GLU A 99 -1.65 2.01 16.51
C GLU A 99 -1.13 2.59 17.84
N GLU A 100 -0.14 3.50 17.81
CA GLU A 100 0.51 4.07 19.01
C GLU A 100 0.64 5.60 18.94
N PRO A 101 -0.36 6.34 19.44
CA PRO A 101 -0.35 7.81 19.39
C PRO A 101 0.82 8.43 20.18
N ALA A 102 1.28 7.78 21.25
CA ALA A 102 2.32 8.29 22.14
C ALA A 102 3.67 8.54 21.43
N GLY A 103 3.94 7.84 20.32
CA GLY A 103 5.19 7.96 19.58
C GLY A 103 5.12 8.78 18.29
N ILE A 104 3.98 9.41 17.96
CA ILE A 104 3.74 10.02 16.64
C ILE A 104 4.87 10.98 16.21
N HIS A 105 5.31 11.87 17.10
CA HIS A 105 6.37 12.83 16.78
C HIS A 105 7.67 12.13 16.35
N HIS A 106 8.10 11.14 17.12
CA HIS A 106 9.27 10.33 16.81
C HIS A 106 9.10 9.54 15.50
N PHE A 107 7.90 9.00 15.23
CA PHE A 107 7.61 8.30 13.98
C PHE A 107 7.66 9.24 12.77
N GLN A 108 7.15 10.46 12.91
CA GLN A 108 7.23 11.49 11.86
C GLN A 108 8.68 11.85 11.55
N GLN A 109 9.54 11.93 12.57
CA GLN A 109 10.98 12.14 12.35
C GLN A 109 11.59 11.02 11.51
N VAL A 110 11.24 9.76 11.78
CA VAL A 110 11.72 8.62 10.95
C VAL A 110 11.16 8.69 9.54
N ILE A 111 9.86 8.98 9.36
CA ILE A 111 9.20 9.09 8.06
C ILE A 111 9.75 10.27 7.24
N SER A 112 10.27 11.30 7.91
CA SER A 112 10.88 12.46 7.27
C SER A 112 12.27 12.19 6.69
N ILE A 113 12.89 11.03 6.99
CA ILE A 113 14.17 10.65 6.39
C ILE A 113 13.96 10.52 4.89
N LEU A 114 14.66 11.32 4.09
CA LEU A 114 14.42 11.32 2.66
C LEU A 114 15.15 10.18 1.96
N GLU A 115 14.40 9.43 1.16
CA GLU A 115 14.94 8.53 0.14
C GLU A 115 15.81 9.36 -0.83
N ASN A 116 16.99 8.87 -1.21
CA ASN A 116 17.93 9.51 -2.15
C ASN A 116 18.61 10.83 -1.72
N ASP A 117 18.65 11.18 -0.44
CA ASP A 117 19.15 12.50 0.00
C ASP A 117 18.44 13.66 -0.71
N LEU A 118 17.14 13.51 -1.00
CA LEU A 118 16.34 14.59 -1.61
C LEU A 118 16.32 15.87 -0.76
N SER A 119 16.77 15.80 0.50
CA SER A 119 16.96 16.94 1.42
C SER A 119 18.13 17.82 1.05
N LYS A 120 19.09 17.32 0.27
CA LYS A 120 20.20 18.14 -0.19
C LYS A 120 19.60 19.31 -0.98
N GLN A 121 19.81 20.54 -0.51
CA GLN A 121 19.17 21.74 -1.05
C GLN A 121 19.26 21.82 -2.58
N TRP A 122 20.37 21.37 -3.17
CA TRP A 122 20.57 21.34 -4.62
C TRP A 122 19.66 20.36 -5.38
N LYS A 123 19.14 19.30 -4.74
CA LYS A 123 18.21 18.36 -5.39
C LYS A 123 16.80 18.92 -5.53
N ASN A 124 16.36 19.83 -4.65
CA ASN A 124 15.09 20.55 -4.79
C ASN A 124 15.07 21.49 -6.02
N GLN A 125 16.24 21.80 -6.58
CA GLN A 125 16.37 22.61 -7.79
C GLN A 125 16.10 21.78 -9.07
N TYR A 126 15.95 20.45 -8.96
CA TYR A 126 15.72 19.57 -10.09
C TYR A 126 14.42 18.76 -9.92
N PRO A 127 13.69 18.49 -11.02
CA PRO A 127 12.52 17.63 -10.96
C PRO A 127 12.89 16.20 -10.53
N LEU A 128 12.10 15.63 -9.60
CA LEU A 128 12.28 14.26 -9.09
C LEU A 128 12.15 13.22 -10.21
N PHE A 129 11.15 13.39 -11.07
CA PHE A 129 10.93 12.56 -12.25
C PHE A 129 11.38 13.32 -13.50
N LYS A 130 12.38 12.75 -14.17
CA LYS A 130 13.01 13.34 -15.35
C LYS A 130 12.67 12.53 -16.59
N ASN A 131 12.55 13.21 -17.73
CA ASN A 131 12.55 12.56 -19.05
C ASN A 131 14.00 12.28 -19.50
N ASN A 132 14.17 11.69 -20.69
CA ASN A 132 15.50 11.37 -21.24
C ASN A 132 16.37 12.62 -21.51
N GLN A 133 15.75 13.81 -21.57
CA GLN A 133 16.42 15.10 -21.71
C GLN A 133 16.67 15.77 -20.35
N HIS A 134 16.52 15.04 -19.24
CA HIS A 134 16.69 15.53 -17.87
C HIS A 134 15.71 16.62 -17.41
N ASN A 135 14.65 16.87 -18.20
CA ASN A 135 13.59 17.83 -17.91
C ASN A 135 12.45 17.17 -17.12
N LYS A 136 11.58 17.99 -16.50
CA LYS A 136 10.42 17.52 -15.75
C LYS A 136 9.53 16.61 -16.62
N LEU A 137 9.19 15.44 -16.11
CA LEU A 137 8.27 14.55 -16.79
C LEU A 137 6.87 15.20 -16.88
N THR A 138 6.32 15.28 -18.10
CA THR A 138 5.01 15.89 -18.36
C THR A 138 3.87 14.89 -18.17
N ARG A 139 2.63 15.40 -18.09
CA ARG A 139 1.43 14.55 -17.97
C ARG A 139 1.29 13.62 -19.17
N GLU A 140 1.58 14.15 -20.35
CA GLU A 140 1.57 13.46 -21.63
C GLU A 140 2.68 12.40 -21.68
N GLY A 141 3.87 12.72 -21.13
CA GLY A 141 4.96 11.76 -21.00
C GLY A 141 4.60 10.57 -20.11
N ILE A 142 3.93 10.82 -18.97
CA ILE A 142 3.42 9.76 -18.09
C ILE A 142 2.35 8.93 -18.81
N ALA A 143 1.41 9.58 -19.51
CA ALA A 143 0.37 8.89 -20.27
C ALA A 143 0.97 8.01 -21.38
N TYR A 144 1.99 8.49 -22.09
CA TYR A 144 2.72 7.73 -23.11
C TYR A 144 3.41 6.49 -22.52
N ILE A 145 4.14 6.65 -21.41
CA ILE A 145 4.78 5.53 -20.72
C ILE A 145 3.74 4.49 -20.31
N LEU A 146 2.62 4.95 -19.76
CA LEU A 146 1.54 4.07 -19.31
C LEU A 146 0.89 3.31 -20.48
N ASP A 147 0.58 3.99 -21.58
CA ASP A 147 0.03 3.38 -22.79
C ASP A 147 0.99 2.35 -23.40
N LYS A 148 2.29 2.66 -23.46
CA LYS A 148 3.33 1.73 -23.90
C LYS A 148 3.29 0.42 -23.13
N TYR A 149 3.28 0.48 -21.79
CA TYR A 149 3.24 -0.72 -20.97
C TYR A 149 1.87 -1.40 -20.96
N ALA A 150 0.77 -0.65 -21.06
CA ALA A 150 -0.57 -1.20 -21.19
C ALA A 150 -0.71 -2.07 -22.45
N LYS A 151 -0.19 -1.61 -23.59
CA LYS A 151 -0.15 -2.38 -24.85
C LYS A 151 0.67 -3.66 -24.70
N MET A 152 1.86 -3.58 -24.10
CA MET A 152 2.71 -4.75 -23.84
C MET A 152 2.04 -5.76 -22.91
N ALA A 153 1.30 -5.29 -21.90
CA ALA A 153 0.60 -6.15 -20.95
C ALA A 153 -0.66 -6.76 -21.57
N SER A 154 -1.41 -6.01 -22.37
CA SER A 154 -2.60 -6.47 -23.09
C SER A 154 -2.27 -7.58 -24.10
N ALA A 155 -1.05 -7.58 -24.66
CA ALA A 155 -0.58 -8.67 -25.53
C ALA A 155 -0.36 -10.00 -24.77
N LYS A 156 -0.17 -9.95 -23.45
CA LYS A 156 0.08 -11.13 -22.60
C LYS A 156 -1.15 -11.58 -21.81
N SER A 157 -2.09 -10.69 -21.53
CA SER A 157 -3.29 -10.97 -20.73
C SER A 157 -4.47 -10.12 -21.17
N GLN A 158 -5.64 -10.73 -21.28
CA GLN A 158 -6.90 -10.06 -21.63
C GLN A 158 -7.51 -9.25 -20.48
N ILE A 159 -6.94 -9.32 -19.28
CA ILE A 159 -7.45 -8.63 -18.07
C ILE A 159 -7.19 -7.11 -18.13
N VAL A 160 -6.24 -6.67 -18.97
CA VAL A 160 -5.84 -5.27 -19.05
C VAL A 160 -6.89 -4.45 -19.81
N PRO A 161 -7.45 -3.38 -19.22
CA PRO A 161 -8.47 -2.57 -19.88
C PRO A 161 -7.90 -1.81 -21.08
N LYS A 162 -8.71 -1.64 -22.13
CA LYS A 162 -8.32 -0.95 -23.38
C LYS A 162 -7.91 0.51 -23.18
N ARG A 163 -8.39 1.18 -22.13
CA ARG A 163 -8.00 2.55 -21.76
C ARG A 163 -7.45 2.56 -20.34
N LEU A 164 -6.15 2.82 -20.22
CA LEU A 164 -5.46 2.93 -18.94
C LEU A 164 -4.91 4.36 -18.78
N SER A 165 -5.34 5.07 -17.74
CA SER A 165 -4.83 6.40 -17.40
C SER A 165 -4.34 6.43 -15.95
N PRO A 166 -3.49 7.41 -15.55
CA PRO A 166 -3.07 7.54 -14.16
C PRO A 166 -4.24 7.67 -13.17
N HIS A 167 -5.36 8.27 -13.59
CA HIS A 167 -6.56 8.37 -12.76
C HIS A 167 -7.26 7.00 -12.59
N VAL A 168 -7.27 6.15 -13.61
CA VAL A 168 -7.81 4.78 -13.51
C VAL A 168 -6.98 3.95 -12.53
N LEU A 169 -5.66 4.07 -12.57
CA LEU A 169 -4.78 3.40 -11.60
C LEU A 169 -5.04 3.86 -10.16
N ARG A 170 -5.22 5.17 -9.98
CA ARG A 170 -5.57 5.74 -8.67
C ARG A 170 -6.91 5.23 -8.15
N HIS A 171 -7.91 5.15 -9.02
CA HIS A 171 -9.24 4.65 -8.68
C HIS A 171 -9.21 3.14 -8.35
N SER A 172 -8.48 2.34 -9.14
CA SER A 172 -8.26 0.93 -8.86
C SER A 172 -7.59 0.72 -7.50
N LYS A 173 -6.56 1.51 -7.16
CA LYS A 173 -5.92 1.43 -5.84
C LYS A 173 -6.90 1.76 -4.71
N ALA A 174 -7.74 2.77 -4.89
CA ALA A 174 -8.77 3.15 -3.91
C ALA A 174 -9.79 2.01 -3.69
N MET A 175 -10.31 1.43 -4.77
CA MET A 175 -11.25 0.29 -4.71
C MET A 175 -10.62 -0.92 -4.03
N HIS A 176 -9.36 -1.24 -4.33
CA HIS A 176 -8.65 -2.33 -3.65
C HIS A 176 -8.48 -2.09 -2.15
N LEU A 177 -8.22 -0.85 -1.73
CA LEU A 177 -8.15 -0.51 -0.29
C LEU A 177 -9.52 -0.65 0.38
N LEU A 178 -10.59 -0.23 -0.30
CA LEU A 178 -11.94 -0.38 0.23
C LEU A 178 -12.35 -1.85 0.38
N GLN A 179 -12.12 -2.65 -0.66
CA GLN A 179 -12.40 -4.10 -0.63
C GLN A 179 -11.58 -4.84 0.43
N ALA A 180 -10.39 -4.33 0.77
CA ALA A 180 -9.58 -4.81 1.88
C ALA A 180 -10.10 -4.40 3.27
N GLY A 181 -11.22 -3.66 3.34
CA GLY A 181 -11.82 -3.19 4.58
C GLY A 181 -11.13 -1.98 5.21
N VAL A 182 -10.26 -1.28 4.46
CA VAL A 182 -9.62 -0.05 4.96
C VAL A 182 -10.68 1.04 5.10
N ASN A 183 -10.73 1.70 6.26
CA ASN A 183 -11.70 2.76 6.52
C ASN A 183 -11.53 3.90 5.47
N LEU A 184 -12.66 4.36 4.93
CA LEU A 184 -12.75 5.41 3.92
C LEU A 184 -12.01 6.70 4.32
N ILE A 185 -11.94 7.02 5.61
CA ILE A 185 -11.19 8.17 6.14
C ILE A 185 -9.70 8.02 5.83
N TYR A 186 -9.11 6.84 6.07
CA TYR A 186 -7.70 6.59 5.76
C TYR A 186 -7.44 6.52 4.24
N ILE A 187 -8.40 5.99 3.47
CA ILE A 187 -8.30 5.96 2.00
C ILE A 187 -8.27 7.39 1.43
N ARG A 188 -9.14 8.26 1.95
CA ARG A 188 -9.17 9.69 1.59
C ARG A 188 -7.83 10.35 1.87
N ASP A 189 -7.28 10.13 3.06
CA ASP A 189 -6.02 10.75 3.49
C ASP A 189 -4.83 10.22 2.67
N PHE A 190 -4.79 8.93 2.35
CA PHE A 190 -3.75 8.34 1.48
C PHE A 190 -3.79 8.85 0.04
N LEU A 191 -4.99 9.17 -0.46
CA LEU A 191 -5.14 9.67 -1.81
C LEU A 191 -5.03 11.20 -1.85
N GLY A 192 -5.32 11.91 -0.77
CA GLY A 192 -5.23 13.37 -0.68
C GLY A 192 -6.41 14.07 -1.35
N HIS A 193 -7.62 13.53 -1.22
CA HIS A 193 -8.84 14.20 -1.69
C HIS A 193 -9.29 15.26 -0.68
N VAL A 194 -9.52 16.50 -1.15
CA VAL A 194 -10.08 17.61 -0.34
C VAL A 194 -11.61 17.50 -0.24
N ASP A 195 -12.26 16.70 -1.10
CA ASP A 195 -13.73 16.61 -1.17
C ASP A 195 -14.28 15.17 -0.95
N LEU A 196 -15.20 15.05 0.00
CA LEU A 196 -15.88 13.82 0.45
C LEU A 196 -16.74 13.16 -0.64
N LYS A 197 -17.24 13.91 -1.63
CA LYS A 197 -18.07 13.39 -2.73
C LYS A 197 -17.40 12.28 -3.54
N THR A 198 -16.09 12.39 -3.77
CA THR A 198 -15.33 11.36 -4.53
C THR A 198 -15.07 10.10 -3.73
N THR A 199 -15.10 10.20 -2.40
CA THR A 199 -14.86 9.07 -1.50
C THR A 199 -16.17 8.30 -1.25
N GLU A 200 -17.30 9.01 -1.23
CA GLU A 200 -18.64 8.43 -1.11
C GLU A 200 -19.02 7.54 -2.31
N LEU A 201 -18.49 7.84 -3.51
CA LEU A 201 -18.66 7.00 -4.69
C LEU A 201 -18.09 5.58 -4.47
N TYR A 202 -16.96 5.45 -3.76
CA TYR A 202 -16.38 4.15 -3.43
C TYR A 202 -17.28 3.33 -2.51
N ALA A 203 -17.88 3.96 -1.50
CA ALA A 203 -18.81 3.29 -0.59
C ALA A 203 -20.05 2.75 -1.33
N ARG A 204 -20.47 3.41 -2.42
CA ARG A 204 -21.64 3.02 -3.20
C ARG A 204 -21.34 1.92 -4.23
N THR A 205 -20.09 1.75 -4.67
CA THR A 205 -19.75 0.82 -5.76
C THR A 205 -19.45 -0.61 -5.32
N ASP A 206 -19.27 -0.88 -4.03
CA ASP A 206 -19.00 -2.25 -3.57
C ASP A 206 -20.29 -3.06 -3.42
N THR A 207 -20.68 -3.75 -4.49
CA THR A 207 -21.79 -4.70 -4.53
C THR A 207 -21.61 -5.82 -3.51
N GLU A 208 -20.37 -6.22 -3.20
CA GLU A 208 -20.09 -7.33 -2.31
C GLU A 208 -20.26 -6.94 -0.83
N THR A 209 -19.81 -5.74 -0.45
CA THR A 209 -20.10 -5.18 0.88
C THR A 209 -21.59 -4.90 1.06
N LYS A 210 -22.29 -4.41 0.02
CA LYS A 210 -23.76 -4.29 0.06
C LYS A 210 -24.44 -5.64 0.23
N ARG A 211 -24.02 -6.67 -0.52
CA ARG A 211 -24.55 -8.04 -0.40
C ARG A 211 -24.35 -8.58 1.01
N LYS A 212 -23.14 -8.49 1.57
CA LYS A 212 -22.84 -8.93 2.94
C LYS A 212 -23.59 -8.14 4.01
N ALA A 213 -23.74 -6.82 3.85
CA ALA A 213 -24.53 -6.00 4.76
C ALA A 213 -26.02 -6.37 4.70
N LEU A 214 -26.54 -6.67 3.51
CA LEU A 214 -27.92 -7.12 3.32
C LEU A 214 -28.14 -8.51 3.95
N GLU A 215 -27.24 -9.46 3.71
CA GLU A 215 -27.30 -10.81 4.28
C GLU A 215 -27.21 -10.79 5.81
N ASN A 216 -26.42 -9.89 6.38
CA ASN A 216 -26.30 -9.75 7.83
C ASN A 216 -27.50 -9.01 8.45
N ALA A 217 -28.09 -8.04 7.74
CA ALA A 217 -29.26 -7.28 8.23
C ALA A 217 -30.58 -8.06 8.06
N TYR A 218 -30.64 -8.98 7.10
CA TYR A 218 -31.83 -9.77 6.77
C TYR A 218 -31.52 -11.28 6.71
N PRO A 219 -31.13 -11.90 7.84
CA PRO A 219 -30.86 -13.34 7.88
C PRO A 219 -32.07 -14.21 7.48
N ASP A 220 -33.30 -13.70 7.68
CA ASP A 220 -34.55 -14.43 7.43
C ASP A 220 -35.13 -14.28 6.02
N ILE A 221 -34.60 -13.39 5.16
CA ILE A 221 -35.12 -13.19 3.78
C ILE A 221 -34.56 -14.22 2.80
N VAL A 222 -33.43 -14.86 3.10
CA VAL A 222 -32.91 -15.98 2.31
C VAL A 222 -33.57 -17.28 2.79
N THR A 223 -34.89 -17.38 2.64
CA THR A 223 -35.54 -18.68 2.65
C THR A 223 -34.92 -19.49 1.50
N GLY A 224 -34.26 -20.61 1.80
CA GLY A 224 -33.53 -21.45 0.84
C GLY A 224 -34.35 -22.04 -0.33
N GLN A 225 -35.60 -21.62 -0.50
CA GLN A 225 -36.39 -21.81 -1.71
C GLN A 225 -36.42 -20.50 -2.49
N LEU A 226 -35.39 -20.28 -3.31
CA LEU A 226 -35.57 -19.43 -4.48
C LEU A 226 -36.63 -20.11 -5.36
N PRO A 227 -37.67 -19.39 -5.84
CA PRO A 227 -38.54 -19.91 -6.88
C PRO A 227 -37.68 -20.36 -8.06
N ASP A 228 -37.89 -21.59 -8.52
CA ASP A 228 -37.20 -22.13 -9.69
C ASP A 228 -37.71 -21.38 -10.93
N TRP A 229 -37.11 -20.23 -11.22
CA TRP A 229 -37.46 -19.34 -12.32
C TRP A 229 -37.37 -20.04 -13.69
N SER A 230 -36.69 -21.19 -13.78
CA SER A 230 -36.67 -22.04 -14.97
C SER A 230 -38.04 -22.68 -15.28
N LYS A 231 -38.99 -22.66 -14.34
CA LYS A 231 -40.36 -23.15 -14.50
C LYS A 231 -41.37 -22.04 -14.82
N ASP A 232 -40.95 -20.78 -14.76
CA ASP A 232 -41.80 -19.65 -15.08
C ASP A 232 -41.85 -19.44 -16.61
N LYS A 233 -42.90 -19.98 -17.22
CA LYS A 233 -43.11 -19.93 -18.68
C LYS A 233 -43.33 -18.51 -19.18
N GLU A 234 -43.95 -17.62 -18.41
CA GLU A 234 -44.16 -16.23 -18.83
C GLU A 234 -42.83 -15.48 -18.85
N LEU A 235 -42.00 -15.67 -17.81
CA LEU A 235 -40.68 -15.05 -17.71
C LEU A 235 -39.74 -15.50 -18.84
N LEU A 236 -39.74 -16.80 -19.17
CA LEU A 236 -38.92 -17.34 -20.27
C LEU A 236 -39.36 -16.85 -21.64
N THR A 237 -40.68 -16.69 -21.84
CA THR A 237 -41.24 -16.15 -23.09
C THR A 237 -40.83 -14.68 -23.25
N TRP A 238 -41.00 -13.88 -22.20
CA TRP A 238 -40.58 -12.47 -22.17
C TRP A 238 -39.08 -12.27 -22.40
N LEU A 239 -38.22 -13.10 -21.78
CA LEU A 239 -36.76 -13.05 -21.99
C LEU A 239 -36.36 -13.44 -23.43
N SER A 240 -37.11 -14.32 -24.07
CA SER A 240 -36.85 -14.72 -25.46
C SER A 240 -37.26 -13.66 -26.49
N GLU A 241 -38.19 -12.77 -26.13
CA GLU A 241 -38.67 -11.65 -26.94
C GLU A 241 -37.75 -10.42 -26.86
N LEU A 242 -36.84 -10.35 -25.89
CA LEU A 242 -35.89 -9.25 -25.65
C LEU A 242 -34.70 -9.20 -26.63
N LYS A 243 -34.82 -9.79 -27.82
CA LYS A 243 -33.78 -9.85 -28.84
C LYS A 243 -33.82 -8.67 -29.81
#